data_AF-A0A7S3HZP8-F1
#
_entry.id   AF-A0A7S3HZP8-F1
#
_cell.length_a   1.000
_cell.length_b   1.000
_cell.length_c   1.000
_cell.angle_alpha   90.00
_cell.angle_beta   90.00
_cell.angle_gamma   90.00
#
_symmetry.space_group_name_H-M   'P 1'
#
loop_
_entity.id
_entity.type
_entity.pdbx_description
1 polymer ?
#
loop_
_entity_poly.entity_id
_entity_poly.type
_entity_poly.pdbx_seq_one_letter_code
_entity_poly.pdbx_strand_id
1 'polypeptide(L)'
;TAVATAAGADTVVTGVVGCAGLLPTIEAIKLGRTIALANKETLIAGGPVILPLLKKHNSKMTPADSEHSAIFQCLQGVPPNSLRRVILTASGGAFRDFSAEELIKLNAEQPEVVRKKASTHPNWDMGAKI
;
A
#
# COMPACT_ATOMS: atom_id res chain seq x y z
N THR A 1 15.43 6.43 -8.86
CA THR A 1 15.89 7.05 -7.58
C THR A 1 16.04 8.56 -7.70
N ALA A 2 16.50 9.13 -8.81
CA ALA A 2 16.77 10.57 -8.98
C ALA A 2 15.69 11.52 -8.43
N VAL A 3 14.40 11.27 -8.69
CA VAL A 3 13.30 12.10 -8.15
C VAL A 3 13.18 11.99 -6.63
N ALA A 4 13.35 10.78 -6.08
CA ALA A 4 13.28 10.54 -4.64
C ALA A 4 14.44 11.21 -3.86
N THR A 5 15.49 11.63 -4.56
CA THR A 5 16.67 12.33 -4.02
C THR A 5 16.78 13.79 -4.49
N ALA A 6 15.77 14.33 -5.19
CA ALA A 6 15.80 15.70 -5.70
C ALA A 6 15.95 16.73 -4.57
N ALA A 7 16.80 17.74 -4.76
CA ALA A 7 17.05 18.77 -3.74
C ALA A 7 15.79 19.58 -3.42
N GLY A 8 15.66 20.03 -2.16
CA GLY A 8 14.54 20.87 -1.71
C GLY A 8 13.21 20.14 -1.44
N ALA A 9 13.15 18.81 -1.58
CA ALA A 9 11.95 18.04 -1.26
C ALA A 9 11.98 17.53 0.19
N ASP A 10 10.98 17.93 0.98
CA ASP A 10 10.80 17.48 2.38
C ASP A 10 10.07 16.14 2.49
N THR A 11 9.17 15.87 1.55
CA THR A 11 8.31 14.69 1.52
C THR A 11 8.39 13.98 0.18
N VAL A 12 8.44 12.64 0.22
CA VAL A 12 8.42 11.78 -0.97
C VAL A 12 7.17 10.90 -0.93
N VAL A 13 6.32 11.00 -1.95
CA VAL A 13 5.14 10.16 -2.12
C VAL A 13 5.50 8.94 -2.96
N THR A 14 5.30 7.73 -2.43
CA THR A 14 5.69 6.49 -3.11
C THR A 14 4.49 5.85 -3.83
N GLY A 15 4.27 6.21 -5.09
CA GLY A 15 3.22 5.64 -5.94
C GLY A 15 3.69 4.53 -6.90
N VAL A 16 4.93 4.06 -6.76
CA VAL A 16 5.51 3.03 -7.64
C VAL A 16 4.94 1.66 -7.26
N VAL A 17 4.48 0.91 -8.25
CA VAL A 17 3.86 -0.41 -8.05
C VAL A 17 4.90 -1.49 -7.73
N GLY A 18 4.61 -2.37 -6.77
CA GLY A 18 5.44 -3.52 -6.42
C GLY A 18 6.77 -3.18 -5.75
N CYS A 19 7.75 -4.10 -5.83
CA CYS A 19 9.05 -3.94 -5.14
C CYS A 19 9.97 -2.89 -5.78
N ALA A 20 9.62 -2.37 -6.96
CA ALA A 20 10.39 -1.32 -7.63
C ALA A 20 10.45 -0.02 -6.80
N GLY A 21 9.47 0.20 -5.90
CA GLY A 21 9.45 1.31 -4.95
C GLY A 21 10.48 1.22 -3.82
N LEU A 22 11.09 0.06 -3.59
CA LEU A 22 11.94 -0.18 -2.42
C LEU A 22 13.22 0.67 -2.43
N LEU A 23 14.00 0.61 -3.51
CA LEU A 23 15.26 1.37 -3.62
C LEU A 23 15.04 2.89 -3.55
N PRO A 24 14.09 3.50 -4.30
CA PRO A 24 13.77 4.91 -4.14
C PRO A 24 13.36 5.29 -2.71
N THR A 25 12.61 4.43 -2.03
CA THR A 25 12.18 4.67 -0.64
C THR A 25 13.38 4.66 0.32
N ILE A 26 14.29 3.69 0.17
CA ILE A 26 15.53 3.62 0.97
C ILE A 26 16.37 4.89 0.80
N GLU A 27 16.56 5.36 -0.43
CA GLU A 27 17.35 6.56 -0.69
C GLU A 27 16.69 7.83 -0.11
N ALA A 28 15.37 7.95 -0.19
CA ALA A 28 14.65 9.05 0.46
C ALA A 28 14.80 9.03 1.99
N ILE A 29 14.74 7.84 2.60
CA ILE A 29 14.95 7.65 4.05
C ILE A 29 16.38 8.05 4.45
N LYS A 30 17.41 7.65 3.69
CA LYS A 30 18.80 8.00 3.99
C LYS A 30 19.03 9.52 4.05
N LEU A 31 18.22 10.28 3.30
CA LEU A 31 18.24 11.73 3.26
C LEU A 31 17.38 12.40 4.34
N GLY A 32 16.79 11.65 5.28
CA GLY A 32 15.99 12.23 6.36
C GLY A 32 14.57 12.65 5.96
N ARG A 33 14.10 12.27 4.76
CA ARG A 33 12.83 12.76 4.21
C ARG A 33 11.63 12.08 4.85
N THR A 34 10.51 12.80 4.86
CA THR A 34 9.22 12.18 5.20
C THR A 34 8.74 11.33 4.03
N ILE A 35 8.27 10.11 4.30
CA ILE A 35 7.76 9.19 3.30
C ILE A 35 6.25 9.09 3.42
N ALA A 36 5.51 9.48 2.39
CA ALA A 36 4.08 9.20 2.26
C ALA A 36 3.91 7.90 1.46
N LEU A 37 3.65 6.80 2.16
CA LEU A 37 3.72 5.45 1.61
C LEU A 37 2.38 4.98 1.05
N ALA A 38 2.21 4.97 -0.28
CA ALA A 38 1.06 4.34 -0.94
C ALA A 38 1.35 2.88 -1.39
N ASN A 39 2.62 2.57 -1.66
CA ASN A 39 3.06 1.24 -2.07
C ASN A 39 3.26 0.31 -0.87
N LYS A 40 2.23 -0.50 -0.57
CA LYS A 40 2.24 -1.44 0.56
C LYS A 40 3.33 -2.52 0.44
N GLU A 41 3.68 -2.92 -0.78
CA GLU A 41 4.68 -3.96 -1.03
C GLU A 41 6.08 -3.59 -0.52
N THR A 42 6.41 -2.31 -0.42
CA THR A 42 7.69 -1.86 0.17
C THR A 42 7.82 -2.30 1.63
N LEU A 43 6.75 -2.22 2.43
CA LEU A 43 6.79 -2.68 3.82
C LEU A 43 6.60 -4.19 3.94
N ILE A 44 5.77 -4.80 3.09
CA ILE A 44 5.56 -6.26 3.10
C ILE A 44 6.87 -7.00 2.78
N ALA A 45 7.59 -6.57 1.74
CA ALA A 45 8.83 -7.22 1.32
C ALA A 45 10.07 -6.69 2.06
N GLY A 46 10.08 -5.42 2.46
CA GLY A 46 11.25 -4.72 2.96
C GLY A 46 11.22 -4.31 4.43
N GLY A 47 10.17 -4.65 5.18
CA GLY A 47 9.95 -4.18 6.56
C GLY A 47 11.17 -4.29 7.49
N PRO A 48 11.84 -5.46 7.59
CA PRO A 48 13.04 -5.62 8.43
C PRO A 48 14.22 -4.71 8.04
N VAL A 49 14.25 -4.19 6.82
CA VAL A 49 15.27 -3.24 6.33
C VAL A 49 14.81 -1.80 6.47
N ILE A 50 13.55 -1.51 6.14
CA ILE A 50 12.98 -0.16 6.14
C ILE A 50 12.82 0.38 7.56
N LEU A 51 12.29 -0.41 8.51
CA LEU A 51 12.00 0.07 9.86
C LEU A 51 13.26 0.49 10.64
N PRO A 52 14.39 -0.25 10.61
CA PRO A 52 15.63 0.23 11.21
C PRO A 52 16.20 1.47 10.53
N LEU A 53 16.07 1.59 9.20
CA LEU A 53 16.56 2.76 8.46
C LEU A 53 15.80 4.03 8.83
N LEU A 54 14.46 3.96 8.96
CA LEU A 54 13.64 5.08 9.43
C LEU A 54 14.15 5.63 10.77
N LYS A 55 14.44 4.72 11.72
CA LYS A 55 15.01 5.07 13.03
C LYS A 55 16.41 5.67 12.90
N LYS A 56 17.29 5.02 12.13
CA LYS A 56 18.69 5.43 11.94
C LYS A 56 18.82 6.84 11.35
N HIS A 57 17.95 7.18 10.41
CA HIS A 57 18.01 8.46 9.69
C HIS A 57 16.98 9.48 10.18
N ASN A 58 16.33 9.22 11.33
CA ASN A 58 15.29 10.06 11.91
C ASN A 58 14.20 10.49 10.90
N SER A 59 13.88 9.60 9.97
CA SER A 59 12.88 9.84 8.93
C SER A 59 11.51 9.40 9.41
N LYS A 60 10.47 10.08 8.93
CA LYS A 60 9.08 9.75 9.25
C LYS A 60 8.44 9.01 8.08
N MET A 61 7.47 8.16 8.39
CA MET A 61 6.64 7.50 7.38
C MET A 61 5.17 7.65 7.77
N THR A 62 4.36 8.10 6.82
CA THR A 62 2.90 8.25 6.95
C THR A 62 2.21 7.35 5.92
N PRO A 63 1.13 6.65 6.29
CA PRO A 63 0.40 5.79 5.36
C PRO A 63 -0.44 6.63 4.40
N ALA A 64 -0.35 6.32 3.11
CA ALA A 64 -1.24 6.86 2.07
C ALA A 64 -2.22 5.80 1.51
N ASP A 65 -2.03 4.53 1.83
CA ASP A 65 -3.03 3.48 1.58
C ASP A 65 -4.28 3.71 2.45
N SER A 66 -5.47 3.53 1.87
CA SER A 66 -6.70 4.15 2.38
C SER A 66 -7.09 3.68 3.78
N GLU A 67 -7.04 2.38 4.02
CA GLU A 67 -7.39 1.76 5.29
C GLU A 67 -6.33 2.06 6.37
N HIS A 68 -5.06 2.05 5.98
CA HIS A 68 -3.95 2.38 6.87
C HIS A 68 -3.98 3.86 7.27
N SER A 69 -4.34 4.74 6.33
CA SER A 69 -4.56 6.16 6.58
C SER A 69 -5.76 6.39 7.50
N ALA A 70 -6.87 5.67 7.30
CA ALA A 70 -8.02 5.73 8.19
C ALA A 70 -7.66 5.29 9.63
N ILE A 71 -6.93 4.18 9.79
CA ILE A 71 -6.42 3.73 11.09
C ILE A 71 -5.51 4.79 11.71
N PHE A 72 -4.57 5.35 10.93
CA PHE A 72 -3.66 6.38 11.41
C PHE A 72 -4.42 7.61 11.92
N GLN A 73 -5.44 8.06 11.20
CA GLN A 73 -6.29 9.18 11.61
C GLN A 73 -7.07 8.86 12.90
N CYS A 74 -7.66 7.67 13.01
CA CYS A 74 -8.38 7.24 14.22
C CYS A 74 -7.48 7.14 15.46
N LEU A 75 -6.17 6.94 15.30
CA LEU A 75 -5.21 6.86 16.41
C LEU A 75 -4.65 8.22 16.84
N GLN A 76 -4.93 9.32 16.13
CA GLN A 76 -4.43 10.63 16.52
C GLN A 76 -5.05 11.09 17.83
N GLY A 77 -4.21 11.45 18.81
CA GLY A 77 -4.66 11.89 20.14
C GLY A 77 -5.13 10.77 21.07
N VAL A 78 -5.04 9.51 20.64
CA VAL A 78 -5.40 8.34 21.45
C VAL A 78 -4.24 7.97 22.40
N PRO A 79 -4.48 7.68 23.69
CA PRO A 79 -3.42 7.34 24.63
C PRO A 79 -2.57 6.13 24.19
N PRO A 80 -1.25 6.11 24.46
CA PRO A 80 -0.43 4.94 24.21
C PRO A 80 -1.02 3.67 24.85
N ASN A 81 -0.86 2.52 24.19
CA ASN A 81 -1.34 1.20 24.64
C ASN A 81 -2.87 1.06 24.79
N SER A 82 -3.67 2.00 24.30
CA SER A 82 -5.15 1.89 24.34
C SER A 82 -5.77 1.20 23.11
N LEU A 83 -4.97 0.89 22.08
CA LEU A 83 -5.44 0.17 20.90
C LEU A 83 -5.80 -1.27 21.27
N ARG A 84 -7.10 -1.58 21.25
CA ARG A 84 -7.63 -2.93 21.52
C ARG A 84 -7.73 -3.81 20.26
N ARG A 85 -8.17 -3.23 19.14
CA ARG A 85 -8.47 -3.94 17.90
C ARG A 85 -8.38 -3.00 16.71
N VAL A 86 -7.89 -3.52 15.57
CA VAL A 86 -8.01 -2.89 14.25
C VAL A 86 -9.11 -3.60 13.46
N ILE A 87 -10.00 -2.85 12.84
CA ILE A 87 -10.98 -3.37 11.88
C ILE A 87 -10.50 -2.97 10.50
N LEU A 88 -10.04 -3.94 9.72
CA LEU A 88 -9.60 -3.72 8.34
C LEU A 88 -10.78 -3.99 7.40
N THR A 89 -11.21 -2.96 6.68
CA THR A 89 -12.34 -3.07 5.75
C THR A 89 -11.86 -3.48 4.36
N ALA A 90 -12.77 -4.06 3.57
CA ALA A 90 -12.52 -4.40 2.17
C ALA A 90 -13.82 -4.26 1.38
N SER A 91 -13.73 -3.89 0.10
CA SER A 91 -14.88 -3.77 -0.80
C SER A 91 -15.49 -5.11 -1.20
N GLY A 92 -14.68 -6.17 -1.19
CA GLY A 92 -14.98 -7.48 -1.76
C GLY A 92 -14.66 -7.64 -3.25
N GLY A 93 -14.38 -6.54 -3.97
CA GLY A 93 -13.97 -6.56 -5.38
C GLY A 93 -15.04 -7.04 -6.38
N ALA A 94 -14.63 -7.26 -7.63
CA ALA A 94 -15.53 -7.56 -8.75
C ALA A 94 -16.22 -8.94 -8.67
N PHE A 95 -15.73 -9.82 -7.79
CA PHE A 95 -16.19 -11.20 -7.59
C PHE A 95 -16.82 -11.44 -6.22
N ARG A 96 -17.13 -10.38 -5.46
CA ARG A 96 -17.68 -10.49 -4.09
C ARG A 96 -18.87 -11.44 -3.99
N ASP A 97 -19.76 -11.39 -4.98
CA ASP A 97 -21.04 -12.11 -4.97
C ASP A 97 -20.97 -13.45 -5.72
N PHE A 98 -19.76 -13.92 -6.08
CA PHE A 98 -19.54 -15.24 -6.70
C PHE A 98 -19.20 -16.27 -5.63
N SER A 99 -19.72 -17.49 -5.78
CA SER A 99 -19.18 -18.65 -5.06
C SER A 99 -17.81 -19.05 -5.61
N ALA A 100 -17.05 -19.80 -4.81
CA ALA A 100 -15.74 -20.29 -5.21
C ALA A 100 -15.86 -21.24 -6.42
N GLU A 101 -16.87 -22.11 -6.42
CA GLU A 101 -17.15 -23.08 -7.47
C GLU A 101 -17.50 -22.38 -8.80
N GLU A 102 -18.34 -21.34 -8.74
CA GLU A 102 -18.69 -20.52 -9.92
C GLU A 102 -17.45 -19.85 -10.51
N LEU A 103 -16.59 -19.27 -9.66
CA LEU A 103 -15.39 -18.59 -10.13
C LEU A 103 -14.37 -19.57 -10.74
N ILE A 104 -14.18 -20.73 -10.12
CA ILE A 104 -13.28 -21.78 -10.62
C ILE A 104 -13.77 -22.28 -11.99
N LYS A 105 -15.07 -22.57 -12.11
CA LYS A 105 -15.66 -23.02 -13.36
C LYS A 105 -15.54 -21.95 -14.45
N LEU A 106 -15.90 -20.72 -14.14
CA LEU A 106 -15.81 -19.60 -15.08
C LEU A 106 -14.37 -19.36 -15.54
N ASN A 107 -13.39 -19.50 -14.65
CA ASN A 107 -11.98 -19.34 -14.99
C ASN A 107 -11.45 -20.47 -15.87
N ALA A 108 -11.92 -21.70 -15.68
CA ALA A 108 -11.56 -22.84 -16.54
C ALA A 108 -12.16 -22.70 -17.95
N GLU A 109 -13.41 -22.21 -18.05
CA GLU A 109 -14.13 -22.08 -19.32
C GLU A 109 -13.77 -20.79 -20.08
N GLN A 110 -13.59 -19.67 -19.38
CA GLN A 110 -13.45 -18.33 -19.96
C GLN A 110 -12.42 -17.46 -19.20
N PRO A 111 -11.14 -17.84 -19.19
CA PRO A 111 -10.10 -17.15 -18.40
C PRO A 111 -9.92 -15.67 -18.79
N GLU A 112 -10.08 -15.33 -20.08
CA GLU A 112 -9.97 -13.94 -20.54
C GLU A 112 -11.12 -13.05 -20.04
N VAL A 113 -12.32 -13.61 -19.84
CA VAL A 113 -13.45 -12.88 -19.26
C VAL A 113 -13.19 -12.62 -17.77
N VAL A 114 -12.69 -13.62 -17.05
CA VAL A 114 -12.29 -13.47 -15.64
C VAL A 114 -11.21 -12.40 -15.52
N ARG A 115 -10.17 -12.44 -16.36
CA ARG A 115 -9.09 -11.45 -16.34
C ARG A 115 -9.60 -10.02 -16.57
N LYS A 116 -10.47 -9.82 -17.57
CA LYS A 116 -11.06 -8.49 -17.85
C LYS A 116 -11.95 -8.02 -16.69
N LYS A 117 -12.75 -8.91 -16.10
CA LYS A 117 -13.62 -8.60 -14.96
C LYS A 117 -12.83 -8.29 -13.69
N ALA A 118 -11.66 -8.90 -13.49
CA ALA A 118 -10.84 -8.64 -12.31
C ALA A 118 -10.44 -7.16 -12.18
N SER A 119 -10.24 -6.46 -13.30
CA SER A 119 -9.92 -5.02 -13.33
C SER A 119 -11.14 -4.09 -13.28
N THR A 120 -12.38 -4.60 -13.21
CA THR A 120 -13.60 -3.76 -13.15
C THR A 120 -14.09 -3.61 -11.71
N HIS A 121 -13.33 -2.89 -10.88
CA HIS A 121 -13.69 -2.71 -9.47
C HIS A 121 -14.93 -1.80 -9.32
N PRO A 122 -15.91 -2.15 -8.45
CA PRO A 122 -17.19 -1.42 -8.38
C PRO A 122 -17.08 0.02 -7.87
N ASN A 123 -16.06 0.32 -7.06
CA ASN A 123 -15.92 1.62 -6.38
C ASN A 123 -14.72 2.44 -6.83
N TRP A 124 -13.77 1.86 -7.57
CA TRP A 124 -12.44 2.45 -7.75
C TRP A 124 -11.94 2.24 -9.18
N ASP A 125 -11.29 3.26 -9.73
CA ASP A 125 -10.47 3.15 -10.94
C ASP A 125 -9.00 3.01 -10.52
N MET A 126 -8.40 1.85 -10.77
CA MET A 126 -7.07 1.49 -10.26
C MET A 126 -6.26 0.71 -11.30
N GLY A 127 -4.94 0.70 -11.14
CA GLY A 127 -4.06 -0.08 -12.00
C GLY A 127 -4.33 -1.59 -11.90
N ALA A 128 -4.16 -2.34 -13.00
CA ALA A 128 -4.58 -3.74 -13.10
C ALA A 128 -3.92 -4.75 -12.14
N LYS A 129 -2.97 -4.31 -11.30
CA LYS A 129 -2.20 -5.19 -10.40
C LYS A 129 -2.64 -5.11 -8.93
N ILE A 130 -3.32 -4.03 -8.51
CA ILE A 130 -3.86 -3.91 -7.15
C ILE A 130 -5.20 -4.63 -7.07
#